data_AF-A0A2E3XLY0-F1
#
_entry.id   AF-A0A2E3XLY0-F1
#
_cell.length_a   1.000
_cell.length_b   1.000
_cell.length_c   1.000
_cell.angle_alpha   90.00
_cell.angle_beta   90.00
_cell.angle_gamma   90.00
#
_symmetry.space_group_name_H-M   'P 1'
#
loop_
_entity.id
_entity.type
_entity.pdbx_description
1 polymer ?
#
loop_
_entity_poly.entity_id
_entity_poly.type
_entity_poly.pdbx_seq_one_letter_code
_entity_poly.pdbx_strand_id
1 'polypeptide(L)'
;MTEDENTKRPEGSSTNHGLPHWSEPATGQFPKVEVSKSDEPNEDWETLSESPKWDPDADRESPVSQTQRIDVTIGEDSKTDDFFSYEKPPDLAETTESIISEGKKSRRSGLGSRETLTRILTGLVLGGIVILCLVISKIATVVLIAVMLGIASTELFQSLYKVGWQPPTLVGLVASIGMPLAAYWKGEGAIGLVLFLTFLTGALWYLLGIGGPRPVPNLAVLTLGVVYVGVLGSHAVLLLDDPKGKGLLLAAILLAAGYDMGGYFIGQALGRSPLTEVSPNKTIEGLLGGTLATVGVGVLLAVFNVGPFDGDPFGLSNALLMG
;
A
#
# COMPACT_ATOMS: atom_id res chain seq x y z
N MET A 1 -38.15 -17.83 77.41
CA MET A 1 -37.80 -16.97 76.26
C MET A 1 -36.56 -16.20 76.67
N THR A 2 -35.37 -16.80 76.55
CA THR A 2 -34.47 -16.80 75.35
C THR A 2 -33.94 -15.39 75.10
N GLU A 3 -32.65 -15.10 74.95
CA GLU A 3 -31.37 -15.80 75.07
C GLU A 3 -30.32 -14.67 74.92
N ASP A 4 -29.10 -14.89 75.43
CA ASP A 4 -27.94 -14.00 75.31
C ASP A 4 -27.60 -13.63 73.85
N GLU A 5 -27.08 -12.42 73.60
CA GLU A 5 -25.79 -12.31 72.89
C GLU A 5 -25.10 -10.94 73.06
N ASN A 6 -24.01 -10.98 73.80
CA ASN A 6 -22.99 -9.97 73.95
C ASN A 6 -21.95 -10.17 72.83
N THR A 7 -21.86 -9.26 71.86
CA THR A 7 -20.75 -9.22 70.90
C THR A 7 -20.01 -7.89 70.97
N LYS A 8 -18.97 -7.87 71.81
CA LYS A 8 -17.85 -6.92 71.72
C LYS A 8 -17.16 -7.09 70.35
N ARG A 9 -17.15 -6.05 69.51
CA ARG A 9 -16.20 -5.93 68.39
C ARG A 9 -14.88 -5.35 68.91
N PRO A 10 -13.72 -5.87 68.49
CA PRO A 10 -12.43 -5.38 68.95
C PRO A 10 -12.13 -4.00 68.33
N GLU A 11 -11.55 -3.12 69.14
CA GLU A 11 -10.94 -1.87 68.70
C GLU A 11 -9.90 -2.15 67.62
N GLY A 12 -10.23 -1.82 66.37
CA GLY A 12 -9.24 -1.71 65.31
C GLY A 12 -8.54 -0.37 65.47
N SER A 13 -7.26 -0.39 65.82
CA SER A 13 -6.38 0.78 65.79
C SER A 13 -6.39 1.37 64.37
N SER A 14 -7.19 2.41 64.13
CA SER A 14 -7.05 3.21 62.92
C SER A 14 -5.78 4.03 63.07
N THR A 15 -4.75 3.65 62.32
CA THR A 15 -3.63 4.54 62.02
C THR A 15 -4.21 5.76 61.33
N ASN A 16 -4.32 6.86 62.08
CA ASN A 16 -4.88 8.10 61.58
C ASN A 16 -3.85 8.76 60.66
N HIS A 17 -3.98 8.55 59.35
CA HIS A 17 -3.05 9.03 58.31
C HIS A 17 -3.13 10.56 58.05
N GLY A 18 -3.67 11.34 59.00
CA GLY A 18 -3.82 12.79 58.85
C GLY A 18 -4.80 13.22 57.75
N LEU A 19 -5.61 12.29 57.22
CA LEU A 19 -6.61 12.58 56.20
C LEU A 19 -7.95 12.92 56.87
N PRO A 20 -8.61 14.03 56.48
CA PRO A 20 -9.96 14.34 56.95
C PRO A 20 -10.92 13.22 56.57
N HIS A 21 -11.86 12.91 57.47
CA HIS A 21 -12.85 11.89 57.19
C HIS A 21 -13.87 12.41 56.17
N TRP A 22 -14.36 11.54 55.28
CA TRP A 22 -15.20 11.93 54.13
C TRP A 22 -16.57 12.54 54.48
N SER A 23 -16.97 12.52 55.76
CA SER A 23 -18.19 13.19 56.24
C SER A 23 -17.97 14.60 56.77
N GLU A 24 -16.74 15.12 56.76
CA GLU A 24 -16.44 16.54 57.02
C GLU A 24 -16.66 17.40 55.76
N PRO A 25 -17.16 18.64 55.89
CA PRO A 25 -17.29 19.57 54.76
C PRO A 25 -15.91 19.92 54.18
N ALA A 26 -15.83 20.08 52.86
CA ALA A 26 -14.56 20.36 52.17
C ALA A 26 -13.90 21.64 52.70
N THR A 27 -12.67 21.52 53.21
CA THR A 27 -11.94 22.59 53.92
C THR A 27 -11.26 23.60 53.01
N GLY A 28 -11.29 23.43 51.68
CA GLY A 28 -10.69 24.37 50.71
C GLY A 28 -9.15 24.46 50.74
N GLN A 29 -8.51 23.75 51.67
CA GLN A 29 -7.04 23.65 51.77
C GLN A 29 -6.52 22.72 50.67
N PHE A 30 -5.28 22.96 50.20
CA PHE A 30 -4.59 22.12 49.23
C PHE A 30 -3.35 21.49 49.88
N PRO A 31 -3.04 20.21 49.60
CA PRO A 31 -1.89 19.56 50.22
C PRO A 31 -0.63 20.12 49.56
N LYS A 32 0.29 20.65 50.37
CA LYS A 32 1.57 21.17 49.88
C LYS A 32 2.67 20.19 50.22
N VAL A 33 3.40 19.73 49.20
CA VAL A 33 4.61 18.93 49.38
C VAL A 33 5.79 19.91 49.40
N GLU A 34 6.39 20.12 50.57
CA GLU A 34 7.58 20.95 50.70
C GLU A 34 8.82 20.13 50.32
N VAL A 35 9.32 20.33 49.11
CA VAL A 35 10.63 19.79 48.70
C VAL A 35 11.69 20.73 49.28
N SER A 36 12.34 20.30 50.37
CA SER A 36 13.45 21.06 50.94
C SER A 36 14.60 21.12 49.93
N LYS A 37 14.93 22.34 49.46
CA LYS A 37 16.18 22.60 48.73
C LYS A 37 17.31 22.65 49.75
N SER A 38 17.85 21.49 50.10
CA SER A 38 19.20 21.41 50.66
C SER A 38 20.10 20.77 49.61
N ASP A 39 21.17 21.49 49.26
CA ASP A 39 22.18 21.05 48.30
C ASP A 39 23.00 19.90 48.91
N GLU A 40 22.69 18.65 48.55
CA GLU A 40 23.62 17.52 48.43
C GLU A 40 22.86 16.27 47.90
N PRO A 41 23.45 15.44 47.02
CA PRO A 41 22.75 14.30 46.44
C PRO A 41 22.77 13.11 47.40
N ASN A 42 21.76 12.99 48.27
CA ASN A 42 21.57 11.79 49.09
C ASN A 42 20.71 10.75 48.34
N GLU A 43 21.25 9.54 48.22
CA GLU A 43 20.63 8.33 47.64
C GLU A 43 19.58 7.68 48.58
N ASP A 44 18.77 8.49 49.26
CA ASP A 44 17.83 7.97 50.26
C ASP A 44 16.39 7.96 49.71
N TRP A 45 15.95 6.78 49.26
CA TRP A 45 14.56 6.46 48.90
C TRP A 45 13.57 6.55 50.09
N GLU A 46 14.00 7.05 51.26
CA GLU A 46 13.19 7.13 52.49
C GLU A 46 12.39 8.44 52.64
N THR A 47 12.50 9.41 51.73
CA THR A 47 11.76 10.68 51.83
C THR A 47 10.32 10.63 51.28
N LEU A 48 9.92 9.54 50.62
CA LEU A 48 8.55 9.34 50.14
C LEU A 48 7.55 8.94 51.26
N SER A 49 8.02 8.71 52.49
CA SER A 49 7.15 8.33 53.61
C SER A 49 6.58 9.51 54.41
N GLU A 50 6.97 10.76 54.12
CA GLU A 50 6.36 11.89 54.80
C GLU A 50 4.95 12.16 54.26
N SER A 51 3.98 12.06 55.16
CA SER A 51 2.56 12.31 54.87
C SER A 51 2.35 13.80 54.56
N PRO A 52 1.49 14.16 53.60
CA PRO A 52 1.24 15.57 53.26
C PRO A 52 0.73 16.33 54.50
N LYS A 53 1.42 17.42 54.86
CA LYS A 53 1.01 18.33 55.93
C LYS A 53 0.15 19.44 55.34
N TRP A 54 -1.00 19.68 55.98
CA TRP A 54 -1.92 20.74 55.62
C TRP A 54 -1.57 21.99 56.45
N ASP A 55 -1.39 23.13 55.78
CA ASP A 55 -1.12 24.40 56.44
C ASP A 55 -2.48 25.09 56.75
N PRO A 56 -2.86 25.25 58.03
CA PRO A 56 -4.12 25.86 58.40
C PRO A 56 -4.16 27.38 58.19
N ASP A 57 -3.03 28.04 57.93
CA ASP A 57 -2.92 29.50 57.83
C ASP A 57 -2.70 30.01 56.39
N ALA A 58 -2.90 29.16 55.37
CA ALA A 58 -2.68 29.50 53.96
C ALA A 58 -3.61 30.59 53.38
N ASP A 59 -4.54 31.12 54.18
CA ASP A 59 -5.55 32.09 53.74
C ASP A 59 -5.10 33.57 53.87
N ARG A 60 -3.82 33.86 54.13
CA ARG A 60 -3.33 35.24 54.25
C ARG A 60 -2.11 35.52 53.38
N GLU A 61 -2.36 36.34 52.36
CA GLU A 61 -1.40 37.09 51.55
C GLU A 61 -0.36 36.26 50.78
N SER A 62 -0.76 35.77 49.60
CA SER A 62 0.22 35.53 48.53
C SER A 62 0.44 36.84 47.78
N PRO A 63 1.65 37.44 47.75
CA PRO A 63 1.98 38.31 46.64
C PRO A 63 1.95 37.43 45.39
N VAL A 64 1.10 37.76 44.42
CA VAL A 64 1.11 37.14 43.10
C VAL A 64 2.41 37.55 42.40
N SER A 65 3.53 36.95 42.82
CA SER A 65 4.75 36.93 42.03
C SER A 65 4.46 35.99 40.88
N GLN A 66 4.33 36.57 39.69
CA GLN A 66 4.17 35.90 38.40
C GLN A 66 4.84 34.53 38.40
N THR A 67 4.04 33.47 38.57
CA THR A 67 4.43 32.16 38.09
C THR A 67 4.57 32.35 36.60
N GLN A 68 5.79 32.32 36.09
CA GLN A 68 6.04 32.26 34.67
C GLN A 68 5.42 30.95 34.20
N ARG A 69 4.14 30.98 33.78
CA ARG A 69 3.54 29.91 33.02
C ARG A 69 4.45 29.76 31.82
N ILE A 70 5.18 28.65 31.78
CA ILE A 70 5.72 28.17 30.52
C ILE A 70 4.49 27.75 29.74
N ASP A 71 4.00 28.68 28.94
CA ASP A 71 2.91 28.45 28.00
C ASP A 71 3.49 27.60 26.87
N VAL A 72 3.44 26.29 27.04
CA VAL A 72 3.58 25.37 25.91
C VAL A 72 2.24 25.39 25.20
N THR A 73 1.98 26.46 24.45
CA THR A 73 0.88 26.53 23.49
C THR A 73 1.25 25.64 22.30
N ILE A 74 1.20 24.33 22.50
CA ILE A 74 0.94 23.39 21.42
C ILE A 74 -0.57 23.35 21.28
N GLY A 75 -1.10 24.07 20.28
CA GLY A 75 -2.38 23.82 19.65
C GLY A 75 -3.58 23.68 20.59
N GLU A 76 -4.37 24.73 20.65
CA GLU A 76 -5.77 24.69 21.08
C GLU A 76 -6.53 23.68 20.21
N ASP A 77 -6.71 22.46 20.72
CA ASP A 77 -7.81 21.54 20.38
C ASP A 77 -7.78 20.36 21.36
N SER A 78 -8.68 20.40 22.35
CA SER A 78 -9.01 19.22 23.16
C SER A 78 -9.77 18.21 22.28
N LYS A 79 -9.04 17.41 21.49
CA LYS A 79 -9.60 16.18 20.92
C LYS A 79 -9.68 15.15 22.03
N THR A 80 -10.89 15.01 22.57
CA THR A 80 -11.30 13.75 23.19
C THR A 80 -11.03 12.61 22.22
N ASP A 81 -10.43 11.55 22.71
CA ASP A 81 -10.01 10.35 22.00
C ASP A 81 -10.99 9.88 20.91
N ASP A 82 -10.71 10.25 19.66
CA ASP A 82 -11.19 9.49 18.51
C ASP A 82 -10.36 8.21 18.40
N PHE A 83 -10.71 7.20 19.20
CA PHE A 83 -10.16 5.84 19.12
C PHE A 83 -10.35 5.19 17.73
N PHE A 84 -11.18 5.80 16.87
CA PHE A 84 -11.40 5.45 15.45
C PHE A 84 -10.89 6.50 14.46
N SER A 85 -10.14 7.52 14.89
CA SER A 85 -9.50 8.44 13.94
C SER A 85 -8.34 7.73 13.26
N TYR A 86 -8.61 7.21 12.07
CA TYR A 86 -7.55 6.97 11.11
C TYR A 86 -6.86 8.32 10.87
N GLU A 87 -5.58 8.45 11.23
CA GLU A 87 -4.72 9.53 10.71
C GLU A 87 -5.01 9.63 9.21
N LYS A 88 -5.62 10.74 8.80
CA LYS A 88 -6.00 10.97 7.41
C LYS A 88 -4.70 10.81 6.60
N PRO A 89 -4.56 9.77 5.75
CA PRO A 89 -3.37 9.68 4.91
C PRO A 89 -3.27 10.97 4.09
N PRO A 90 -2.06 11.39 3.68
CA PRO A 90 -1.89 12.54 2.79
C PRO A 90 -2.92 12.42 1.67
N ASP A 91 -3.64 13.50 1.38
CA ASP A 91 -4.83 13.46 0.53
C ASP A 91 -4.48 12.75 -0.79
N LEU A 92 -5.01 11.52 -0.96
CA LEU A 92 -4.68 10.68 -2.11
C LEU A 92 -5.01 11.42 -3.41
N ALA A 93 -6.02 12.29 -3.38
CA ALA A 93 -6.40 13.13 -4.51
C ALA A 93 -5.28 14.11 -4.89
N GLU A 94 -4.70 14.81 -3.91
CA GLU A 94 -3.64 15.81 -4.13
C GLU A 94 -2.35 15.15 -4.65
N THR A 95 -1.99 13.99 -4.08
CA THR A 95 -0.84 13.21 -4.55
C THR A 95 -1.06 12.71 -5.98
N THR A 96 -2.27 12.24 -6.30
CA THR A 96 -2.63 11.78 -7.64
C THR A 96 -2.62 12.93 -8.66
N GLU A 97 -3.13 14.11 -8.29
CA GLU A 97 -3.11 15.30 -9.16
C GLU A 97 -1.69 15.77 -9.45
N SER A 98 -0.80 15.77 -8.46
CA SER A 98 0.60 16.17 -8.64
C SER A 98 1.32 15.27 -9.66
N ILE A 99 1.16 13.94 -9.55
CA ILE A 99 1.73 12.94 -10.48
C ILE A 99 1.16 13.12 -11.90
N ILE A 100 -0.16 13.33 -12.02
CA ILE A 100 -0.81 13.55 -13.32
C ILE A 100 -0.33 14.85 -13.98
N SER A 101 -0.13 15.91 -13.18
CA SER A 101 0.34 17.22 -13.66
C SER A 101 1.77 17.15 -14.20
N GLU A 102 2.64 16.40 -13.52
CA GLU A 102 4.02 16.18 -13.92
C GLU A 102 4.11 15.37 -15.23
N GLY A 103 3.26 14.34 -15.36
CA GLY A 103 3.10 13.56 -16.60
C GLY A 103 2.61 14.39 -17.79
N LYS A 104 1.69 15.36 -17.57
CA LYS A 104 1.22 16.28 -18.63
C LYS A 104 2.32 17.24 -19.10
N LYS A 105 3.18 17.72 -18.21
CA LYS A 105 4.26 18.67 -18.53
C LYS A 105 5.35 18.00 -19.39
N SER A 106 5.70 16.75 -19.06
CA SER A 106 6.60 15.89 -19.85
C SER A 106 6.10 15.63 -21.29
N ARG A 107 4.79 15.44 -21.49
CA ARG A 107 4.22 15.23 -22.83
C ARG A 107 4.33 16.43 -23.76
N ARG A 108 4.30 17.66 -23.24
CA ARG A 108 4.33 18.88 -24.05
C ARG A 108 5.73 19.28 -24.52
N SER A 109 6.79 18.88 -23.81
CA SER A 109 8.17 19.24 -24.18
C SER A 109 8.76 18.37 -25.29
N GLY A 110 8.16 17.21 -25.58
CA GLY A 110 8.78 16.18 -26.42
C GLY A 110 8.47 16.18 -27.91
N LEU A 111 7.98 17.29 -28.47
CA LEU A 111 7.77 17.45 -29.92
C LEU A 111 9.09 17.77 -30.68
N GLY A 112 10.21 17.19 -30.26
CA GLY A 112 11.48 17.25 -30.96
C GLY A 112 11.74 15.96 -31.74
N SER A 113 12.13 16.06 -33.02
CA SER A 113 12.43 14.89 -33.88
C SER A 113 13.39 13.88 -33.23
N ARG A 114 14.35 14.35 -32.42
CA ARG A 114 15.28 13.48 -31.68
C ARG A 114 14.60 12.65 -30.59
N GLU A 115 13.68 13.23 -29.82
CA GLU A 115 12.96 12.47 -28.78
C GLU A 115 12.03 11.43 -29.37
N THR A 116 11.35 11.77 -30.47
CA THR A 116 10.53 10.80 -31.21
C THR A 116 11.37 9.65 -31.75
N LEU A 117 12.56 9.94 -32.30
CA LEU A 117 13.49 8.91 -32.74
C LEU A 117 14.00 8.05 -31.58
N THR A 118 14.31 8.63 -30.42
CA THR A 118 14.71 7.87 -29.23
C THR A 118 13.61 6.91 -28.80
N ARG A 119 12.35 7.34 -28.75
CA ARG A 119 11.21 6.49 -28.37
C ARG A 119 10.99 5.34 -29.34
N ILE A 120 11.11 5.60 -30.65
CA ILE A 120 11.00 4.57 -31.68
C ILE A 120 12.15 3.56 -31.53
N LEU A 121 13.38 4.03 -31.33
CA LEU A 121 14.54 3.17 -31.16
C LEU A 121 14.43 2.29 -29.91
N THR A 122 14.04 2.87 -28.76
CA THR A 122 13.87 2.09 -27.53
C THR A 122 12.76 1.07 -27.66
N GLY A 123 11.64 1.43 -28.31
CA GLY A 123 10.55 0.48 -28.60
C GLY A 123 11.01 -0.67 -29.49
N LEU A 124 11.80 -0.37 -30.54
CA LEU A 124 12.32 -1.39 -31.45
C LEU A 124 13.33 -2.31 -30.76
N VAL A 125 14.20 -1.77 -29.90
CA VAL A 125 15.15 -2.55 -29.11
C VAL A 125 14.42 -3.48 -28.15
N LEU A 126 13.44 -2.98 -27.40
CA LEU A 126 12.65 -3.80 -26.47
C LEU A 126 11.86 -4.88 -27.19
N GLY A 127 11.17 -4.53 -28.29
CA GLY A 127 10.47 -5.50 -29.13
C GLY A 127 11.42 -6.55 -29.72
N GLY A 128 12.60 -6.12 -30.16
CA GLY A 128 13.66 -7.01 -30.65
C GLY A 128 14.16 -7.99 -29.59
N ILE A 129 14.34 -7.55 -28.34
CA ILE A 129 14.71 -8.43 -27.21
C ILE A 129 13.64 -9.48 -26.98
N VAL A 130 12.36 -9.09 -26.97
CA VAL A 130 11.24 -10.04 -26.81
C VAL A 130 11.24 -11.09 -27.92
N ILE A 131 11.35 -10.67 -29.18
CA ILE A 131 11.40 -11.58 -30.32
C ILE A 131 12.63 -12.50 -30.23
N LEU A 132 13.79 -11.96 -29.89
CA LEU A 132 15.02 -12.74 -29.73
C LEU A 132 14.86 -13.82 -28.65
N CYS A 133 14.29 -13.49 -27.50
CA CYS A 133 14.04 -14.46 -26.43
C CYS A 133 13.06 -15.57 -26.86
N LEU A 134 12.00 -15.23 -27.62
CA LEU A 134 11.04 -16.20 -28.17
C LEU A 134 11.71 -17.17 -29.15
N VAL A 135 12.65 -16.68 -29.98
CA VAL A 135 13.41 -17.49 -30.93
C VAL A 135 14.37 -18.43 -30.20
N ILE A 136 15.13 -17.90 -29.22
CA ILE A 136 16.20 -18.66 -28.54
C ILE A 136 15.64 -19.87 -27.77
N SER A 137 14.75 -19.66 -26.80
CA SER A 137 14.19 -20.77 -26.01
C SER A 137 12.98 -20.37 -25.18
N LYS A 138 12.16 -21.36 -24.81
CA LYS A 138 11.07 -21.20 -23.84
C LYS A 138 11.61 -20.69 -22.50
N ILE A 139 12.72 -21.24 -22.00
CA ILE A 139 13.34 -20.83 -20.73
C ILE A 139 13.79 -19.37 -20.78
N ALA A 140 14.44 -18.93 -21.88
CA ALA A 140 14.86 -17.54 -22.04
C ALA A 140 13.66 -16.58 -21.99
N THR A 141 12.53 -16.96 -22.58
CA THR A 141 11.28 -16.17 -22.54
C THR A 141 10.72 -16.09 -21.13
N VAL A 142 10.71 -17.21 -20.38
CA VAL A 142 10.25 -17.23 -18.99
C VAL A 142 11.11 -16.35 -18.08
N VAL A 143 12.44 -16.40 -18.26
CA VAL A 143 13.37 -15.53 -17.52
C VAL A 143 13.10 -14.06 -17.84
N LEU A 144 12.90 -13.72 -19.11
CA LEU A 144 12.54 -12.35 -19.52
C LEU A 144 11.24 -11.89 -18.86
N ILE A 145 10.19 -12.72 -18.87
CA ILE A 145 8.91 -12.43 -18.20
C ILE A 145 9.13 -12.19 -16.71
N ALA A 146 9.88 -13.05 -16.03
CA ALA A 146 10.17 -12.90 -14.60
C ALA A 146 10.92 -11.60 -14.27
N VAL A 147 11.89 -11.21 -15.10
CA VAL A 147 12.60 -9.93 -14.96
C VAL A 147 11.64 -8.76 -15.15
N MET A 148 10.81 -8.78 -16.20
CA MET A 148 9.85 -7.71 -16.48
C MET A 148 8.80 -7.57 -15.37
N LEU A 149 8.28 -8.68 -14.84
CA LEU A 149 7.36 -8.67 -13.70
C LEU A 149 8.05 -8.21 -12.41
N GLY A 150 9.33 -8.55 -12.21
CA GLY A 150 10.14 -8.01 -11.13
C GLY A 150 10.23 -6.49 -11.20
N ILE A 151 10.61 -5.93 -12.36
CA ILE A 151 10.69 -4.48 -12.58
C ILE A 151 9.32 -3.83 -12.34
N ALA A 152 8.25 -4.35 -12.96
CA ALA A 152 6.90 -3.82 -12.79
C ALA A 152 6.44 -3.86 -11.31
N SER A 153 6.75 -4.94 -10.60
CA SER A 153 6.44 -5.10 -9.18
C SER A 153 7.23 -4.09 -8.33
N THR A 154 8.51 -3.85 -8.64
CA THR A 154 9.30 -2.81 -7.94
C THR A 154 8.72 -1.42 -8.12
N GLU A 155 8.34 -1.03 -9.35
CA GLU A 155 7.74 0.28 -9.61
C GLU A 155 6.40 0.44 -8.92
N LEU A 156 5.57 -0.61 -8.92
CA LEU A 156 4.28 -0.63 -8.22
C LEU A 156 4.48 -0.42 -6.71
N PHE A 157 5.33 -1.21 -6.06
CA PHE A 157 5.53 -1.10 -4.62
C PHE A 157 6.23 0.21 -4.23
N GLN A 158 7.17 0.71 -5.02
CA GLN A 158 7.75 2.05 -4.80
C GLN A 158 6.69 3.15 -4.89
N SER A 159 5.76 3.04 -5.85
CA SER A 159 4.65 3.99 -5.98
C SER A 159 3.72 3.94 -4.77
N LEU A 160 3.46 2.74 -4.24
CA LEU A 160 2.67 2.55 -3.02
C LEU A 160 3.34 3.17 -1.79
N TYR A 161 4.67 3.03 -1.67
CA TYR A 161 5.44 3.69 -0.60
C TYR A 161 5.33 5.21 -0.64
N LYS A 162 5.34 5.82 -1.82
CA LYS A 162 5.19 7.28 -1.98
C LYS A 162 3.85 7.79 -1.43
N VAL A 163 2.82 6.94 -1.44
CA VAL A 163 1.47 7.26 -0.93
C VAL A 163 1.32 6.91 0.56
N GLY A 164 2.38 6.40 1.20
CA GLY A 164 2.39 6.07 2.63
C GLY A 164 1.97 4.64 2.96
N TRP A 165 1.77 3.77 1.97
CA TRP A 165 1.55 2.35 2.20
C TRP A 165 2.88 1.64 2.46
N GLN A 166 2.90 0.69 3.41
CA GLN A 166 4.11 -0.05 3.77
C GLN A 166 3.91 -1.57 3.67
N PRO A 167 3.54 -2.11 2.50
CA PRO A 167 3.36 -3.55 2.34
C PRO A 167 4.69 -4.29 2.51
N PRO A 168 4.68 -5.60 2.86
CA PRO A 168 5.88 -6.45 2.91
C PRO A 168 6.47 -6.65 1.50
N THR A 169 7.18 -5.64 1.00
CA THR A 169 7.60 -5.56 -0.41
C THR A 169 8.51 -6.69 -0.84
N LEU A 170 9.38 -7.16 0.06
CA LEU A 170 10.23 -8.30 -0.22
C LEU A 170 9.39 -9.56 -0.53
N VAL A 171 8.35 -9.80 0.27
CA VAL A 171 7.42 -10.92 0.06
C VAL A 171 6.72 -10.77 -1.29
N GLY A 172 6.23 -9.56 -1.60
CA GLY A 172 5.58 -9.26 -2.87
C GLY A 172 6.50 -9.44 -4.08
N LEU A 173 7.74 -8.98 -4.00
CA LEU A 173 8.70 -9.06 -5.09
C LEU A 173 9.15 -10.51 -5.35
N VAL A 174 9.46 -11.25 -4.29
CA VAL A 174 9.79 -12.68 -4.38
C VAL A 174 8.62 -13.46 -4.95
N ALA A 175 7.38 -13.13 -4.58
CA ALA A 175 6.19 -13.73 -5.16
C ALA A 175 6.04 -13.38 -6.65
N SER A 176 6.13 -12.10 -7.03
CA SER A 176 5.98 -11.67 -8.44
C SER A 176 7.03 -12.27 -9.36
N ILE A 177 8.27 -12.44 -8.91
CA ILE A 177 9.36 -13.06 -9.69
C ILE A 177 9.25 -14.58 -9.65
N GLY A 178 8.95 -15.16 -8.48
CA GLY A 178 8.89 -16.61 -8.28
C GLY A 178 7.67 -17.27 -8.92
N MET A 179 6.56 -16.55 -9.08
CA MET A 179 5.31 -17.08 -9.63
C MET A 179 5.39 -17.53 -11.10
N PRO A 180 5.94 -16.75 -12.06
CA PRO A 180 6.10 -17.21 -13.45
C PRO A 180 7.07 -18.40 -13.53
N LEU A 181 8.08 -18.42 -12.66
CA LEU A 181 9.02 -19.52 -12.51
C LEU A 181 8.31 -20.79 -12.01
N ALA A 182 7.53 -20.67 -10.95
CA ALA A 182 6.74 -21.77 -10.39
C ALA A 182 5.73 -22.31 -11.41
N ALA A 183 5.07 -21.42 -12.17
CA ALA A 183 4.16 -21.80 -13.25
C ALA A 183 4.87 -22.60 -14.35
N TYR A 184 6.12 -22.27 -14.69
CA TYR A 184 6.90 -23.03 -15.67
C TYR A 184 7.17 -24.48 -15.24
N TRP A 185 7.48 -24.73 -13.97
CA TRP A 185 7.82 -26.09 -13.50
C TRP A 185 6.65 -26.92 -12.99
N LYS A 186 5.60 -26.27 -12.48
CA LYS A 186 4.48 -26.93 -11.78
C LYS A 186 3.11 -26.62 -12.41
N GLY A 187 3.06 -25.81 -13.45
CA GLY A 187 1.83 -25.45 -14.16
C GLY A 187 0.93 -24.51 -13.35
N GLU A 188 -0.35 -24.46 -13.73
CA GLU A 188 -1.35 -23.54 -13.19
C GLU A 188 -1.51 -23.64 -11.66
N GLY A 189 -1.47 -24.85 -11.10
CA GLY A 189 -1.63 -25.07 -9.66
C GLY A 189 -0.56 -24.37 -8.81
N ALA A 190 0.60 -24.06 -9.40
CA ALA A 190 1.68 -23.33 -8.73
C ALA A 190 1.28 -21.88 -8.41
N ILE A 191 0.48 -21.24 -9.26
CA ILE A 191 0.06 -19.84 -9.10
C ILE A 191 -0.77 -19.69 -7.82
N GLY A 192 -1.77 -20.55 -7.64
CA GLY A 192 -2.60 -20.56 -6.43
C GLY A 192 -1.80 -20.84 -5.17
N LEU A 193 -0.84 -21.77 -5.24
CA LEU A 193 0.05 -22.09 -4.11
C LEU A 193 0.95 -20.90 -3.75
N VAL A 194 1.62 -20.27 -4.72
CA VAL A 194 2.48 -19.10 -4.48
C VAL A 194 1.65 -17.95 -3.92
N LEU A 195 0.45 -17.70 -4.46
CA LEU A 195 -0.44 -16.66 -3.94
C LEU A 195 -0.84 -16.92 -2.48
N PHE A 196 -1.24 -18.16 -2.16
CA PHE A 196 -1.56 -18.57 -0.79
C PHE A 196 -0.36 -18.39 0.15
N LEU A 197 0.82 -18.87 -0.24
CA LEU A 197 2.05 -18.71 0.55
C LEU A 197 2.45 -17.25 0.71
N THR A 198 2.22 -16.40 -0.29
CA THR A 198 2.47 -14.96 -0.23
C THR A 198 1.57 -14.30 0.80
N PHE A 199 0.26 -14.60 0.76
CA PHE A 199 -0.69 -14.07 1.74
C PHE A 199 -0.34 -14.55 3.15
N LEU A 200 -0.07 -15.85 3.32
CA LEU A 200 0.32 -16.42 4.60
C LEU A 200 1.61 -15.79 5.14
N THR A 201 2.63 -15.67 4.31
CA THR A 201 3.91 -15.05 4.69
C THR A 201 3.72 -13.57 5.03
N GLY A 202 2.90 -12.84 4.27
CA GLY A 202 2.55 -11.45 4.57
C GLY A 202 1.77 -11.30 5.89
N ALA A 203 0.87 -12.23 6.20
CA ALA A 203 0.15 -12.24 7.48
C ALA A 203 1.13 -12.52 8.64
N LEU A 204 2.01 -13.52 8.49
CA LEU A 204 3.05 -13.83 9.47
C LEU A 204 4.01 -12.66 9.69
N TRP A 205 4.39 -11.95 8.62
CA TRP A 205 5.23 -10.76 8.68
C TRP A 205 4.69 -9.74 9.70
N TYR A 206 3.39 -9.45 9.64
CA TYR A 206 2.73 -8.55 10.60
C TYR A 206 2.49 -9.17 11.98
N LEU A 207 2.17 -10.47 12.05
CA LEU A 207 1.99 -11.17 13.33
C LEU A 207 3.29 -11.23 14.16
N LEU A 208 4.43 -11.27 13.49
CA LEU A 208 5.76 -11.22 14.12
C LEU A 208 6.16 -9.79 14.55
N GLY A 209 5.30 -8.80 14.37
CA GLY A 209 5.57 -7.40 14.70
C GLY A 209 6.57 -6.73 13.75
N ILE A 210 6.89 -7.35 12.61
CA ILE A 210 7.79 -6.81 11.61
C ILE A 210 6.91 -5.98 10.67
N GLY A 211 6.64 -4.71 10.95
CA GLY A 211 5.79 -3.92 10.05
C GLY A 211 5.33 -2.58 10.60
N GLY A 212 4.86 -1.74 9.69
CA GLY A 212 4.26 -0.45 10.02
C GLY A 212 2.82 -0.55 10.54
N PRO A 213 2.23 0.59 10.93
CA PRO A 213 0.82 0.65 11.33
C PRO A 213 -0.09 0.17 10.19
N ARG A 214 -1.28 -0.34 10.54
CA ARG A 214 -2.34 -0.80 9.61
C ARG A 214 -1.99 -2.10 8.85
N PRO A 215 -1.88 -3.24 9.56
CA PRO A 215 -1.51 -4.53 8.95
C PRO A 215 -2.53 -5.02 7.90
N VAL A 216 -3.85 -4.83 8.15
CA VAL A 216 -4.90 -5.31 7.23
C VAL A 216 -4.86 -4.59 5.88
N PRO A 217 -4.89 -3.23 5.82
CA PRO A 217 -4.73 -2.52 4.55
C PRO A 217 -3.43 -2.84 3.81
N ASN A 218 -2.30 -2.90 4.51
CA ASN A 218 -1.02 -3.20 3.87
C ASN A 218 -0.97 -4.64 3.31
N LEU A 219 -1.62 -5.60 3.98
CA LEU A 219 -1.77 -6.96 3.48
C LEU A 219 -2.69 -7.01 2.25
N ALA A 220 -3.75 -6.20 2.23
CA ALA A 220 -4.64 -6.08 1.06
C ALA A 220 -3.90 -5.50 -0.15
N VAL A 221 -3.11 -4.44 0.06
CA VAL A 221 -2.28 -3.82 -0.99
C VAL A 221 -1.21 -4.79 -1.50
N LEU A 222 -0.55 -5.54 -0.61
CA LEU A 222 0.38 -6.61 -1.00
C LEU A 222 -0.30 -7.62 -1.91
N THR A 223 -1.45 -8.15 -1.47
CA THR A 223 -2.18 -9.20 -2.18
C THR A 223 -2.66 -8.68 -3.54
N LEU A 224 -3.22 -7.47 -3.58
CA LEU A 224 -3.67 -6.84 -4.82
C LEU A 224 -2.51 -6.62 -5.79
N GLY A 225 -1.35 -6.16 -5.31
CA GLY A 225 -0.17 -5.97 -6.15
C GLY A 225 0.36 -7.29 -6.73
N VAL A 226 0.38 -8.36 -5.93
CA VAL A 226 0.82 -9.68 -6.38
C VAL A 226 -0.20 -10.33 -7.31
N VAL A 227 -1.51 -10.17 -7.08
CA VAL A 227 -2.53 -10.62 -8.03
C VAL A 227 -2.41 -9.85 -9.35
N TYR A 228 -2.29 -8.53 -9.29
CA TYR A 228 -2.25 -7.69 -10.48
C TYR A 228 -1.02 -7.93 -11.34
N VAL A 229 0.18 -7.97 -10.75
CA VAL A 229 1.43 -8.13 -11.51
C VAL A 229 1.83 -9.60 -11.61
N GLY A 230 1.88 -10.29 -10.48
CA GLY A 230 2.35 -11.68 -10.40
C GLY A 230 1.39 -12.65 -11.07
N VAL A 231 0.13 -12.71 -10.63
CA VAL A 231 -0.84 -13.69 -11.14
C VAL A 231 -1.15 -13.44 -12.60
N LEU A 232 -1.56 -12.22 -12.99
CA LEU A 232 -1.87 -11.92 -14.39
C LEU A 232 -0.65 -12.10 -15.29
N GLY A 233 0.53 -11.65 -14.86
CA GLY A 233 1.77 -11.80 -15.62
C GLY A 233 2.20 -13.25 -15.80
N SER A 234 1.99 -14.12 -14.81
CA SER A 234 2.38 -15.52 -14.89
C SER A 234 1.57 -16.33 -15.90
N HIS A 235 0.38 -15.87 -16.30
CA HIS A 235 -0.40 -16.51 -17.36
C HIS A 235 0.30 -16.44 -18.72
N ALA A 236 1.20 -15.47 -18.94
CA ALA A 236 2.06 -15.45 -20.12
C ALA A 236 2.95 -16.72 -20.21
N VAL A 237 3.36 -17.27 -19.06
CA VAL A 237 4.13 -18.52 -19.01
C VAL A 237 3.25 -19.73 -19.26
N LEU A 238 2.01 -19.74 -18.74
CA LEU A 238 1.05 -20.81 -19.03
C LEU A 238 0.72 -20.86 -20.52
N LEU A 239 0.62 -19.70 -21.18
CA LEU A 239 0.43 -19.62 -22.62
C LEU A 239 1.57 -20.27 -23.41
N LEU A 240 2.81 -20.18 -22.91
CA LEU A 240 3.99 -20.84 -23.51
C LEU A 240 3.99 -22.37 -23.33
N ASP A 241 3.07 -22.95 -22.56
CA ASP A 241 2.96 -24.40 -22.40
C ASP A 241 2.21 -25.08 -23.53
N ASP A 242 1.38 -24.33 -24.26
CA ASP A 242 0.74 -24.80 -25.48
C ASP A 242 1.78 -25.09 -26.59
N PRO A 243 1.57 -26.10 -27.46
CA PRO A 243 2.42 -26.35 -28.62
C PRO A 243 2.63 -25.13 -29.52
N LYS A 244 1.69 -24.19 -29.55
CA LYS A 244 1.75 -22.92 -30.31
C LYS A 244 1.99 -21.70 -29.41
N GLY A 245 2.46 -21.92 -28.19
CA GLY A 245 2.50 -20.92 -27.13
C GLY A 245 3.33 -19.68 -27.46
N LYS A 246 4.42 -19.83 -28.22
CA LYS A 246 5.25 -18.69 -28.65
C LYS A 246 4.47 -17.75 -29.58
N GLY A 247 3.72 -18.32 -30.53
CA GLY A 247 2.87 -17.57 -31.45
C GLY A 247 1.70 -16.91 -30.74
N LEU A 248 1.07 -17.61 -29.80
CA LEU A 248 0.00 -17.07 -28.95
C LEU A 248 0.48 -15.89 -28.10
N LEU A 249 1.66 -16.00 -27.47
CA LEU A 249 2.22 -14.92 -26.67
C LEU A 249 2.57 -13.70 -27.54
N LEU A 250 3.18 -13.91 -28.71
CA LEU A 250 3.48 -12.81 -29.64
C LEU A 250 2.20 -12.13 -30.12
N ALA A 251 1.16 -12.90 -30.45
CA ALA A 251 -0.12 -12.36 -30.87
C ALA A 251 -0.79 -11.55 -29.75
N ALA A 252 -0.78 -12.03 -28.51
CA ALA A 252 -1.31 -11.28 -27.37
C ALA A 252 -0.61 -9.91 -27.22
N ILE A 253 0.71 -9.86 -27.40
CA ILE A 253 1.49 -8.62 -27.37
C ILE A 253 1.09 -7.69 -28.53
N LEU A 254 0.97 -8.22 -29.75
CA LEU A 254 0.61 -7.43 -30.93
C LEU A 254 -0.85 -6.93 -30.88
N LEU A 255 -1.77 -7.74 -30.37
CA LEU A 255 -3.17 -7.35 -30.15
C LEU A 255 -3.26 -6.23 -29.11
N ALA A 256 -2.56 -6.36 -27.98
CA ALA A 256 -2.51 -5.30 -26.97
C ALA A 256 -1.90 -4.00 -27.51
N ALA A 257 -0.79 -4.09 -28.25
CA ALA A 257 -0.19 -2.92 -28.90
C ALA A 257 -1.12 -2.31 -29.96
N GLY A 258 -1.83 -3.15 -30.72
CA GLY A 258 -2.85 -2.75 -31.69
C GLY A 258 -4.02 -2.01 -31.05
N TYR A 259 -4.52 -2.51 -29.92
CA TYR A 259 -5.57 -1.88 -29.13
C TYR A 259 -5.17 -0.47 -28.69
N ASP A 260 -3.97 -0.35 -28.11
CA ASP A 260 -3.46 0.94 -27.61
C ASP A 260 -3.23 1.95 -28.74
N MET A 261 -2.64 1.50 -29.87
CA MET A 261 -2.45 2.37 -31.05
C MET A 261 -3.78 2.79 -31.65
N GLY A 262 -4.70 1.85 -31.89
CA GLY A 262 -6.01 2.12 -32.46
C GLY A 262 -6.83 3.06 -31.60
N GLY A 263 -6.85 2.82 -30.28
CA GLY A 263 -7.58 3.67 -29.35
C GLY A 263 -6.95 5.06 -29.20
N TYR A 264 -5.62 5.17 -29.29
CA TYR A 264 -4.94 6.46 -29.31
C TYR A 264 -5.28 7.27 -30.56
N PHE A 265 -5.12 6.71 -31.76
CA PHE A 265 -5.34 7.46 -33.01
C PHE A 265 -6.82 7.81 -33.22
N ILE A 266 -7.72 6.86 -32.98
CA ILE A 266 -9.16 7.10 -33.13
C ILE A 266 -9.68 8.00 -32.01
N GLY A 267 -9.23 7.78 -30.78
CA GLY A 267 -9.56 8.65 -29.65
C GLY A 267 -9.06 10.08 -29.84
N GLN A 268 -7.89 10.28 -30.44
CA GLN A 268 -7.36 11.62 -30.75
C GLN A 268 -8.13 12.31 -31.89
N ALA A 269 -8.52 11.57 -32.93
CA ALA A 269 -9.18 12.13 -34.11
C ALA A 269 -10.68 12.38 -33.91
N LEU A 270 -11.37 11.48 -33.19
CA LEU A 270 -12.83 11.42 -33.09
C LEU A 270 -13.36 11.47 -31.65
N GLY A 271 -12.48 11.47 -30.65
CA GLY A 271 -12.86 11.42 -29.24
C GLY A 271 -13.66 12.65 -28.83
N ARG A 272 -14.92 12.42 -28.46
CA ARG A 272 -15.84 13.46 -27.96
C ARG A 272 -16.40 13.10 -26.60
N SER A 273 -16.60 11.81 -26.35
CA SER A 273 -17.30 11.31 -25.17
C SER A 273 -16.30 10.71 -24.17
N PRO A 274 -16.07 11.32 -22.99
CA PRO A 274 -15.15 10.76 -21.99
C PRO A 274 -15.71 9.46 -21.40
N LEU A 275 -14.81 8.50 -21.14
CA LEU A 275 -15.16 7.17 -20.63
C LEU A 275 -15.39 7.16 -19.11
N THR A 276 -14.61 7.95 -18.36
CA THR A 276 -14.69 7.99 -16.89
C THR A 276 -14.12 9.31 -16.37
N GLU A 277 -14.65 9.80 -15.26
CA GLU A 277 -14.17 11.02 -14.58
C GLU A 277 -12.72 10.88 -14.08
N VAL A 278 -12.34 9.67 -13.65
CA VAL A 278 -10.98 9.35 -13.16
C VAL A 278 -9.93 9.43 -14.28
N SER A 279 -10.33 9.28 -15.55
CA SER A 279 -9.41 9.35 -16.70
C SER A 279 -10.03 10.14 -17.87
N PRO A 280 -10.06 11.49 -17.80
CA PRO A 280 -10.78 12.34 -18.75
C PRO A 280 -10.30 12.21 -20.21
N ASN A 281 -9.06 11.77 -20.41
CA ASN A 281 -8.47 11.63 -21.76
C ASN A 281 -8.85 10.32 -22.46
N LYS A 282 -9.50 9.36 -21.76
CA LYS A 282 -9.99 8.14 -22.40
C LYS A 282 -11.40 8.40 -22.93
N THR A 283 -11.62 8.10 -24.20
CA THR A 283 -12.91 8.34 -24.86
C THR A 283 -13.59 7.03 -25.27
N ILE A 284 -14.92 7.04 -25.35
CA ILE A 284 -15.71 5.88 -25.79
C ILE A 284 -15.39 5.57 -27.26
N GLU A 285 -15.22 6.60 -28.09
CA GLU A 285 -14.84 6.43 -29.49
C GLU A 285 -13.44 5.81 -29.62
N GLY A 286 -12.51 6.20 -28.74
CA GLY A 286 -11.19 5.57 -28.63
C GLY A 286 -11.28 4.11 -28.20
N LEU A 287 -12.14 3.77 -27.24
CA LEU A 287 -12.35 2.37 -26.83
C LEU A 287 -12.85 1.51 -27.99
N LEU A 288 -13.86 1.97 -28.72
CA LEU A 288 -14.38 1.29 -29.91
C LEU A 288 -13.33 1.19 -31.02
N GLY A 289 -12.56 2.26 -31.20
CA GLY A 289 -11.46 2.28 -32.16
C GLY A 289 -10.34 1.29 -31.84
N GLY A 290 -9.98 1.16 -30.56
CA GLY A 290 -9.03 0.16 -30.08
C GLY A 290 -9.53 -1.25 -30.33
N THR A 291 -10.80 -1.54 -30.02
CA THR A 291 -11.41 -2.84 -30.30
C THR A 291 -11.39 -3.17 -31.80
N LEU A 292 -11.81 -2.25 -32.66
CA LEU A 292 -11.77 -2.45 -34.12
C LEU A 292 -10.34 -2.66 -34.64
N ALA A 293 -9.38 -1.91 -34.14
CA ALA A 293 -7.98 -2.09 -34.50
C ALA A 293 -7.44 -3.46 -34.05
N THR A 294 -7.86 -3.94 -32.88
CA THR A 294 -7.47 -5.26 -32.34
C THR A 294 -8.03 -6.38 -33.21
N VAL A 295 -9.30 -6.32 -33.59
CA VAL A 295 -9.90 -7.25 -34.55
C VAL A 295 -9.16 -7.21 -35.88
N GLY A 296 -8.83 -6.01 -36.39
CA GLY A 296 -8.03 -5.84 -37.60
C GLY A 296 -6.65 -6.50 -37.51
N VAL A 297 -5.93 -6.29 -36.40
CA VAL A 297 -4.64 -6.94 -36.14
C VAL A 297 -4.81 -8.46 -36.07
N GLY A 298 -5.84 -8.97 -35.39
CA GLY A 298 -6.14 -10.40 -35.32
C GLY A 298 -6.40 -11.03 -36.70
N VAL A 299 -7.18 -10.34 -37.55
CA VAL A 299 -7.42 -10.77 -38.94
C VAL A 299 -6.12 -10.77 -39.75
N LEU A 300 -5.28 -9.73 -39.61
CA LEU A 300 -3.98 -9.68 -40.29
C LEU A 300 -3.07 -10.83 -39.84
N LEU A 301 -2.98 -11.11 -38.54
CA LEU A 301 -2.20 -12.22 -38.01
C LEU A 301 -2.68 -13.58 -38.56
N ALA A 302 -4.00 -13.75 -38.71
CA ALA A 302 -4.60 -14.94 -39.30
C ALA A 302 -4.32 -15.08 -40.80
N VAL A 303 -4.49 -14.00 -41.57
CA VAL A 303 -4.29 -14.01 -43.04
C VAL A 303 -2.82 -14.21 -43.41
N PHE A 304 -1.91 -13.55 -42.68
CA PHE A 304 -0.47 -13.62 -42.97
C PHE A 304 0.22 -14.80 -42.28
N ASN A 305 -0.53 -15.65 -41.57
CA ASN A 305 -0.02 -16.80 -40.82
C ASN A 305 1.22 -16.43 -39.98
N VAL A 306 1.16 -15.28 -39.29
CA VAL A 306 2.25 -14.79 -38.44
C VAL A 306 2.22 -15.55 -37.11
N GLY A 307 2.27 -16.88 -37.18
CA GLY A 307 2.71 -17.75 -36.11
C GLY A 307 4.15 -18.10 -36.42
N PRO A 308 5.16 -17.30 -36.03
CA PRO A 308 6.49 -17.43 -36.62
C PRO A 308 7.23 -18.71 -36.21
N PHE A 309 6.64 -19.55 -35.36
CA PHE A 309 7.37 -20.60 -34.67
C PHE A 309 6.72 -21.99 -34.74
N ASP A 310 5.39 -22.13 -34.81
CA ASP A 310 4.73 -23.46 -34.60
C ASP A 310 3.48 -23.74 -35.50
N GLY A 311 3.39 -23.14 -36.71
CA GLY A 311 2.29 -23.37 -37.68
C GLY A 311 1.08 -22.43 -37.51
N ASP A 312 -0.05 -22.70 -38.18
CA ASP A 312 -1.30 -21.89 -38.17
C ASP A 312 -1.96 -21.85 -36.77
N PRO A 313 -1.78 -20.79 -35.96
CA PRO A 313 -2.41 -20.67 -34.64
C PRO A 313 -3.83 -20.10 -34.76
N PHE A 314 -4.13 -19.46 -35.90
CA PHE A 314 -5.29 -18.61 -36.10
C PHE A 314 -6.13 -19.10 -37.28
N GLY A 315 -6.99 -20.08 -37.02
CA GLY A 315 -8.21 -20.21 -37.83
C GLY A 315 -9.06 -18.94 -37.68
N LEU A 316 -9.82 -18.57 -38.72
CA LEU A 316 -10.69 -17.38 -38.73
C LEU A 316 -11.62 -17.29 -37.49
N SER A 317 -12.06 -18.44 -36.96
CA SER A 317 -12.85 -18.54 -35.73
C SER A 317 -12.10 -18.14 -34.46
N ASN A 318 -10.81 -18.48 -34.35
CA ASN A 318 -9.98 -18.19 -33.18
C ASN A 318 -9.52 -16.74 -33.16
N ALA A 319 -9.26 -16.16 -34.33
CA ALA A 319 -8.95 -14.74 -34.47
C ALA A 319 -10.13 -13.83 -34.08
N LEU A 320 -11.36 -14.25 -34.38
CA LEU A 320 -12.59 -13.56 -33.97
C LEU A 320 -12.90 -13.74 -32.46
N LEU A 321 -12.45 -14.82 -31.84
CA LEU A 321 -12.65 -15.09 -30.41
C LEU A 321 -11.64 -14.37 -29.51
N MET A 322 -10.46 -14.02 -30.04
CA MET A 322 -9.40 -13.33 -29.28
C MET A 322 -9.38 -11.80 -29.48
N GLY A 323 -10.00 -11.28 -30.53
CA GLY A 323 -10.14 -9.83 -30.78
C GLY A 323 -11.46 -9.27 -30.27
#